data_AF-A0A1W9VMH9-F1
#
_entry.id   AF-A0A1W9VMH9-F1
#
_cell.length_a   1.000
_cell.length_b   1.000
_cell.length_c   1.000
_cell.angle_alpha   90.00
_cell.angle_beta   90.00
_cell.angle_gamma   90.00
#
_symmetry.space_group_name_H-M   'P 1'
#
loop_
_entity.id
_entity.type
_entity.pdbx_description
1 polymer ?
#
loop_
_entity_poly.entity_id
_entity_poly.type
_entity_poly.pdbx_seq_one_letter_code
_entity_poly.pdbx_strand_id
1 'polypeptide(L)'
;MNYYEVSLNIDIPMKFIYSHEDLLSINRRCIVEFSKSIRTGIIVKKVDNINLEIDYKPIVEIVDSEDILSPELWRLSFWISDYYRCSLGKAMFSMLPKGISVEVQSELRLKSEKELIKVFPELYEAIKNGEWFKVPKLRVEIGKQLTFSRLETLEKGNLIEIKRYYDSKVKVKKANYIFFQEIVEVPKLSNKQSEAFYHLLEM
;
A
#
# COMPACT_ATOMS: atom_id res chain seq x y z
N MET A 1 6.76 19.69 16.09
CA MET A 1 6.15 18.35 16.03
C MET A 1 4.63 18.51 16.08
N ASN A 2 3.90 17.86 15.18
CA ASN A 2 2.44 17.82 15.14
C ASN A 2 1.95 16.41 15.47
N TYR A 3 0.72 16.30 15.98
CA TYR A 3 0.13 15.02 16.37
C TYR A 3 -1.24 14.84 15.73
N TYR A 4 -1.54 13.62 15.31
CA TYR A 4 -2.73 13.31 14.53
C TYR A 4 -3.42 12.05 15.04
N GLU A 5 -4.74 12.12 15.15
CA GLU A 5 -5.58 10.93 15.30
C GLU A 5 -5.68 10.22 13.94
N VAL A 6 -5.32 8.95 13.91
CA VAL A 6 -5.33 8.10 12.71
C VAL A 6 -6.30 6.94 12.95
N SER A 7 -7.27 6.79 12.05
CA SER A 7 -8.19 5.66 12.04
C SER A 7 -7.61 4.49 11.25
N LEU A 8 -7.60 3.30 11.86
CA LEU A 8 -7.11 2.06 11.26
C LEU A 8 -8.27 1.11 10.93
N ASN A 9 -8.14 0.31 9.88
CA ASN A 9 -9.12 -0.72 9.53
C ASN A 9 -9.05 -1.94 10.48
N ILE A 10 -9.33 -1.73 11.76
CA ILE A 10 -9.31 -2.74 12.82
C ILE A 10 -10.54 -2.58 13.72
N ASP A 11 -10.97 -3.67 14.34
CA ASP A 11 -12.17 -3.70 15.18
C ASP A 11 -11.86 -3.34 16.64
N ILE A 12 -11.14 -2.22 16.82
CA ILE A 12 -10.75 -1.72 18.14
C ILE A 12 -11.28 -0.28 18.27
N PRO A 13 -12.19 0.00 19.22
CA PRO A 13 -12.76 1.34 19.43
C PRO A 13 -11.79 2.23 20.23
N MET A 14 -10.52 2.27 19.82
CA MET A 14 -9.49 3.12 20.41
C MET A 14 -9.01 4.15 19.39
N LYS A 15 -8.56 5.29 19.91
CA LYS A 15 -7.91 6.33 19.12
C LYS A 15 -6.42 6.05 19.05
N PHE A 16 -5.85 6.10 17.86
CA PHE A 16 -4.41 5.96 17.65
C PHE A 16 -3.84 7.32 17.29
N ILE A 17 -2.86 7.77 18.07
CA ILE A 17 -2.21 9.07 17.88
C ILE A 17 -0.80 8.81 17.35
N TYR A 18 -0.43 9.53 16.30
CA TYR A 18 0.88 9.48 15.68
C TYR A 18 1.47 10.88 15.53
N SER A 19 2.79 10.96 15.47
CA SER A 19 3.54 12.20 15.29
C SER A 19 3.90 12.45 13.82
N HIS A 20 4.03 13.71 13.41
CA HIS A 20 4.61 14.09 12.12
C HIS A 20 5.25 15.48 12.24
N GLU A 21 6.34 15.72 11.50
CA GLU A 21 7.05 16.99 11.53
C GLU A 21 6.23 18.11 10.89
N ASP A 22 5.71 17.85 9.70
CA ASP A 22 4.88 18.80 8.94
C ASP A 22 3.43 18.89 9.41
N LEU A 23 2.77 19.98 9.00
CA LEU A 23 1.34 20.16 9.13
C LEU A 23 0.61 19.39 8.01
N LEU A 24 -0.02 18.29 8.39
CA LEU A 24 -0.77 17.42 7.50
C LEU A 24 -2.24 17.83 7.36
N SER A 25 -2.79 17.56 6.18
CA SER A 25 -4.24 17.59 5.91
C SER A 25 -4.91 16.31 6.39
N ILE A 26 -6.16 16.43 6.82
CA ILE A 26 -7.01 15.29 7.22
C ILE A 26 -7.59 14.60 5.98
N ASN A 27 -8.37 13.53 6.19
CA ASN A 27 -9.08 12.81 5.13
C ASN A 27 -8.14 12.24 4.05
N ARG A 28 -6.89 11.97 4.41
CA ARG A 28 -5.89 11.37 3.55
C ARG A 28 -5.40 10.08 4.14
N ARG A 29 -5.10 9.11 3.28
CA ARG A 29 -4.48 7.88 3.77
C ARG A 29 -3.02 8.13 4.11
N CYS A 30 -2.60 7.47 5.17
CA CYS A 30 -1.23 7.49 5.64
C CYS A 30 -0.78 6.07 5.97
N ILE A 31 0.53 5.90 6.03
CA ILE A 31 1.16 4.67 6.46
C ILE A 31 1.65 4.85 7.89
N VAL A 32 1.29 3.91 8.76
CA VAL A 32 1.72 3.90 10.15
C VAL A 32 2.12 2.51 10.59
N GLU A 33 2.99 2.44 11.60
CA GLU A 33 3.30 1.18 12.26
C GLU A 33 2.32 0.91 13.41
N PHE A 34 1.55 -0.16 13.30
CA PHE A 34 0.65 -0.63 14.35
C PHE A 34 1.10 -1.99 14.88
N SER A 35 1.44 -2.03 16.17
CA SER A 35 2.12 -3.16 16.81
C SER A 35 3.41 -3.52 16.07
N LYS A 36 3.49 -4.69 15.42
CA LYS A 36 4.63 -5.18 14.61
C LYS A 36 4.27 -5.29 13.13
N SER A 37 3.37 -4.44 12.65
CA SER A 37 2.89 -4.47 11.28
C SER A 37 2.68 -3.07 10.76
N ILE A 38 3.05 -2.83 9.51
CA ILE A 38 2.71 -1.58 8.85
C ILE A 38 1.26 -1.67 8.34
N ARG A 39 0.51 -0.58 8.52
CA ARG A 39 -0.90 -0.48 8.17
C ARG A 39 -1.17 0.82 7.45
N THR A 40 -2.13 0.79 6.53
CA THR A 40 -2.78 2.01 6.05
C THR A 40 -3.77 2.50 7.11
N GLY A 41 -3.69 3.77 7.44
CA GLY A 41 -4.67 4.51 8.21
C GLY A 41 -5.22 5.70 7.44
N ILE A 42 -6.20 6.39 8.01
CA ILE A 42 -6.74 7.66 7.51
C ILE A 42 -6.58 8.72 8.60
N ILE A 43 -6.01 9.87 8.25
CA ILE A 43 -5.82 11.00 9.17
C ILE A 43 -7.18 11.63 9.46
N VAL A 44 -7.60 11.61 10.72
CA VAL A 44 -8.92 12.08 11.15
C VAL A 44 -8.89 13.55 11.55
N LYS A 45 -7.94 13.91 12.41
CA LYS A 45 -7.78 15.27 12.92
C LYS A 45 -6.41 15.48 13.54
N LYS A 46 -5.97 16.75 13.59
CA LYS A 46 -4.87 17.18 14.44
C LYS A 46 -5.30 17.13 15.91
N VAL A 47 -4.36 16.78 16.79
CA VAL A 47 -4.54 16.70 18.24
C VAL A 47 -3.58 17.70 18.89
N ASP A 48 -4.13 18.72 19.54
CA ASP A 48 -3.30 19.75 20.18
C ASP A 48 -2.93 19.38 21.63
N ASN A 49 -3.81 18.66 22.33
CA ASN A 49 -3.59 18.23 23.72
C ASN A 49 -3.15 16.77 23.77
N ILE A 50 -1.85 16.53 23.88
CA ILE A 50 -1.24 15.19 23.97
C ILE A 50 -0.53 14.97 25.31
N ASN A 51 -0.31 13.71 25.69
CA ASN A 51 0.50 13.38 26.85
C ASN A 51 1.97 13.26 26.41
N LEU A 52 2.80 14.24 26.79
CA LEU A 52 4.23 14.29 26.42
C LEU A 52 5.07 13.15 27.00
N GLU A 53 4.57 12.40 27.98
CA GLU A 53 5.25 11.22 28.53
C GLU A 53 5.17 10.00 27.59
N ILE A 54 4.29 10.03 26.59
CA ILE A 54 4.12 8.95 25.63
C ILE A 54 5.04 9.20 24.44
N ASP A 55 5.85 8.20 24.10
CA ASP A 55 6.59 8.18 22.84
C ASP A 55 5.66 7.80 21.68
N TYR A 56 5.20 8.83 20.95
CA TYR A 56 4.28 8.65 19.82
C TYR A 56 5.04 8.25 18.56
N LYS A 57 4.72 7.07 18.02
CA LYS A 57 5.23 6.60 16.73
C LYS A 57 4.93 7.62 15.61
N PRO A 58 5.84 7.78 14.64
CA PRO A 58 5.62 8.69 13.53
C PRO A 58 4.64 8.12 12.50
N ILE A 59 3.95 9.01 11.78
CA ILE A 59 3.38 8.71 10.47
C ILE A 59 4.55 8.53 9.50
N VAL A 60 4.60 7.38 8.84
CA VAL A 60 5.72 6.99 7.98
C VAL A 60 5.64 7.66 6.61
N GLU A 61 4.43 7.72 6.03
CA GLU A 61 4.21 8.27 4.70
C GLU A 61 2.77 8.75 4.54
N ILE A 62 2.56 9.78 3.71
CA ILE A 62 1.25 10.21 3.23
C ILE A 62 1.03 9.65 1.83
N VAL A 63 -0.05 8.89 1.65
CA VAL A 63 -0.32 8.16 0.40
C VAL A 63 -1.05 9.04 -0.61
N ASP A 64 -2.00 9.86 -0.15
CA ASP A 64 -2.86 10.64 -1.02
C ASP A 64 -2.50 12.13 -0.99
N SER A 65 -2.50 12.76 -2.17
CA SER A 65 -2.38 14.21 -2.34
C SER A 65 -3.70 14.95 -2.13
N GLU A 66 -4.83 14.24 -2.21
CA GLU A 66 -6.19 14.75 -2.11
C GLU A 66 -7.02 13.92 -1.11
N ASP A 67 -8.18 14.45 -0.76
CA ASP A 67 -9.12 13.80 0.15
C ASP A 67 -9.65 12.47 -0.42
N ILE A 68 -9.57 11.40 0.38
CA ILE A 68 -9.92 10.04 -0.05
C ILE A 68 -11.44 9.77 -0.01
N LEU A 69 -12.17 10.48 0.87
CA LEU A 69 -13.63 10.43 0.96
C LEU A 69 -14.23 11.79 0.60
N SER A 70 -15.37 11.79 -0.08
CA SER A 70 -16.14 13.02 -0.27
C SER A 70 -16.64 13.56 1.09
N PRO A 71 -16.99 14.84 1.20
CA PRO A 71 -17.54 15.42 2.44
C PRO A 71 -18.78 14.68 2.99
N GLU A 72 -19.62 14.14 2.10
CA GLU A 72 -20.79 13.33 2.45
C GLU A 72 -20.38 12.00 3.07
N LEU A 73 -19.47 11.27 2.42
CA LEU A 73 -18.96 9.99 2.92
C LEU A 73 -18.16 10.15 4.21
N TRP A 74 -17.38 11.23 4.32
CA TRP A 74 -16.66 11.59 5.54
C TRP A 74 -17.64 11.70 6.71
N ARG A 75 -18.67 12.55 6.59
CA ARG A 75 -19.71 12.71 7.62
C ARG A 75 -20.48 11.43 7.91
N LEU A 76 -20.84 10.68 6.86
CA LEU A 76 -21.53 9.40 6.98
C LEU A 76 -20.70 8.39 7.78
N SER A 77 -19.38 8.39 7.65
CA SER A 77 -18.52 7.44 8.36
C SER A 77 -18.58 7.64 9.88
N PHE A 78 -18.64 8.89 10.36
CA PHE A 78 -18.83 9.20 11.77
C PHE A 78 -20.20 8.77 12.26
N TRP A 79 -21.26 9.04 11.48
CA TRP A 79 -22.62 8.62 11.83
C TRP A 79 -22.73 7.10 11.92
N ILE A 80 -22.15 6.35 10.96
CA ILE A 80 -22.13 4.88 10.97
C ILE A 80 -21.38 4.37 12.21
N SER A 81 -20.19 4.93 12.48
CA SER A 81 -19.38 4.51 13.63
C SER A 81 -20.10 4.74 14.96
N ASP A 82 -20.75 5.90 15.11
CA ASP A 82 -21.50 6.22 16.33
C ASP A 82 -22.77 5.35 16.46
N TYR A 83 -23.60 5.31 15.42
CA TYR A 83 -24.89 4.63 15.46
C TYR A 83 -24.76 3.11 15.56
N TYR A 84 -23.90 2.50 14.75
CA TYR A 84 -23.70 1.04 14.72
C TYR A 84 -22.58 0.56 15.65
N ARG A 85 -21.96 1.46 16.42
CA ARG A 85 -20.90 1.14 17.41
C ARG A 85 -19.73 0.36 16.83
N CYS A 86 -19.42 0.56 15.54
CA CYS A 86 -18.21 0.02 14.91
C CYS A 86 -17.07 1.03 14.97
N SER A 87 -15.83 0.59 14.76
CA SER A 87 -14.70 1.51 14.71
C SER A 87 -14.80 2.45 13.50
N LEU A 88 -14.38 3.71 13.69
CA LEU A 88 -14.42 4.73 12.63
C LEU A 88 -13.63 4.30 11.40
N GLY A 89 -12.46 3.68 11.60
CA GLY A 89 -11.68 3.13 10.50
C GLY A 89 -12.44 2.05 9.75
N LYS A 90 -13.14 1.13 10.42
CA LYS A 90 -13.93 0.10 9.71
C LYS A 90 -15.03 0.73 8.85
N ALA A 91 -15.73 1.74 9.38
CA ALA A 91 -16.72 2.50 8.62
C ALA A 91 -16.11 3.19 7.39
N MET A 92 -14.99 3.91 7.55
CA MET A 92 -14.31 4.61 6.45
C MET A 92 -13.77 3.64 5.39
N PHE A 93 -13.05 2.60 5.80
CA PHE A 93 -12.45 1.64 4.87
C PHE A 93 -13.49 0.77 4.15
N SER A 94 -14.68 0.57 4.72
CA SER A 94 -15.79 -0.09 4.03
C SER A 94 -16.38 0.73 2.88
N MET A 95 -16.19 2.06 2.87
CA MET A 95 -16.61 2.92 1.76
C MET A 95 -15.59 2.93 0.61
N LEU A 96 -14.37 2.48 0.86
CA LEU A 96 -13.30 2.46 -0.12
C LEU A 96 -13.27 1.14 -0.91
N PRO A 97 -13.02 1.19 -2.23
CA PRO A 97 -12.71 0.00 -3.00
C PRO A 97 -11.55 -0.81 -2.40
N LYS A 98 -11.72 -2.14 -2.28
CA LYS A 98 -10.74 -3.04 -1.65
C LYS A 98 -9.31 -2.96 -2.22
N GLY A 99 -9.17 -2.56 -3.50
CA GLY A 99 -7.88 -2.44 -4.17
C GLY A 99 -7.07 -1.18 -3.81
N ILE A 100 -7.70 -0.20 -3.16
CA ILE A 100 -7.05 1.06 -2.80
C ILE A 100 -6.11 0.87 -1.61
N SER A 101 -6.38 -0.09 -0.71
CA SER A 101 -5.51 -0.40 0.43
C SER A 101 -4.07 -0.67 -0.02
N VAL A 102 -3.14 0.13 0.48
CA VAL A 102 -1.71 -0.02 0.19
C VAL A 102 -1.18 -1.19 0.99
N GLU A 103 -0.67 -2.21 0.30
CA GLU A 103 0.07 -3.28 0.96
C GLU A 103 1.53 -2.86 1.05
N VAL A 104 2.09 -2.89 2.25
CA VAL A 104 3.52 -2.69 2.46
C VAL A 104 4.25 -3.90 1.91
N GLN A 105 4.98 -3.66 0.84
CA GLN A 105 5.96 -4.58 0.36
C GLN A 105 7.28 -4.27 1.05
N SER A 106 8.05 -5.30 1.31
CA SER A 106 9.35 -5.16 1.94
C SER A 106 10.31 -6.06 1.21
N GLU A 107 11.46 -5.51 0.85
CA GLU A 107 12.60 -6.23 0.35
C GLU A 107 13.70 -6.18 1.40
N LEU A 108 14.45 -7.26 1.53
CA LEU A 108 15.57 -7.35 2.46
C LEU A 108 16.83 -7.77 1.74
N ARG A 109 17.96 -7.25 2.22
CA ARG A 109 19.29 -7.53 1.69
C ARG A 109 20.26 -7.80 2.83
N LEU A 110 21.25 -8.64 2.56
CA LEU A 110 22.35 -8.88 3.48
C LEU A 110 23.23 -7.63 3.65
N LYS A 111 23.60 -7.32 4.90
CA LYS A 111 24.56 -6.25 5.20
C LYS A 111 25.81 -6.77 5.91
N SER A 112 25.66 -7.70 6.86
CA SER A 112 26.78 -8.30 7.61
C SER A 112 26.66 -9.83 7.64
N GLU A 113 27.65 -10.51 7.05
CA GLU A 113 27.66 -11.97 6.88
C GLU A 113 27.94 -12.73 8.19
N LYS A 114 29.02 -12.35 8.90
CA LYS A 114 29.62 -13.17 9.98
C LYS A 114 28.70 -13.42 11.18
N GLU A 115 27.87 -12.43 11.50
CA GLU A 115 26.93 -12.53 12.62
C GLU A 115 25.59 -13.14 12.19
N LEU A 116 25.13 -12.87 10.96
CA LEU A 116 23.86 -13.43 10.49
C LEU A 116 23.92 -14.95 10.32
N ILE A 117 25.04 -15.52 9.87
CA ILE A 117 25.23 -16.97 9.77
C ILE A 117 25.00 -17.65 11.13
N LYS A 118 25.39 -17.01 12.24
CA LYS A 118 25.24 -17.56 13.59
C LYS A 118 23.83 -17.39 14.13
N VAL A 119 23.20 -16.25 13.85
CA VAL A 119 21.92 -15.85 14.44
C VAL A 119 20.71 -16.38 13.65
N PHE A 120 20.83 -16.48 12.32
CA PHE A 120 19.78 -16.94 11.43
C PHE A 120 20.34 -17.56 10.14
N PRO A 121 20.92 -18.77 10.19
CA PRO A 121 21.59 -19.40 9.05
C PRO A 121 20.66 -19.65 7.86
N GLU A 122 19.39 -20.00 8.09
CA GLU A 122 18.42 -20.23 7.01
C GLU A 122 18.12 -18.95 6.22
N LEU A 123 18.08 -17.81 6.92
CA LEU A 123 17.91 -16.52 6.28
C LEU A 123 19.17 -16.14 5.49
N TYR A 124 20.36 -16.36 6.05
CA TYR A 124 21.63 -16.11 5.35
C TYR A 124 21.71 -16.88 4.03
N GLU A 125 21.42 -18.18 4.02
CA GLU A 125 21.46 -18.98 2.79
C GLU A 125 20.50 -18.45 1.71
N ALA A 126 19.35 -17.92 2.11
CA ALA A 126 18.37 -17.35 1.19
C ALA A 126 18.80 -15.99 0.59
N ILE A 127 19.66 -15.23 1.28
CA ILE A 127 20.04 -13.86 0.87
C ILE A 127 21.54 -13.62 0.63
N LYS A 128 22.36 -14.69 0.67
CA LYS A 128 23.82 -14.61 0.54
C LYS A 128 24.33 -13.93 -0.73
N ASN A 129 23.51 -13.87 -1.78
CA ASN A 129 23.86 -13.22 -3.04
C ASN A 129 23.93 -11.69 -2.93
N GLY A 130 23.49 -11.10 -1.82
CA GLY A 130 23.54 -9.64 -1.61
C GLY A 130 22.53 -8.85 -2.46
N GLU A 131 21.57 -9.51 -3.09
CA GLU A 131 20.47 -8.87 -3.82
C GLU A 131 19.31 -8.50 -2.90
N TRP A 132 18.35 -7.74 -3.44
CA TRP A 132 17.10 -7.41 -2.75
C TRP A 132 16.08 -8.53 -2.91
N PHE A 133 15.64 -9.12 -1.79
CA PHE A 133 14.68 -10.23 -1.78
C PHE A 133 13.36 -9.82 -1.16
N LYS A 134 12.25 -10.08 -1.87
CA LYS A 134 10.90 -9.81 -1.36
C LYS A 134 10.60 -10.65 -0.12
N VAL A 135 10.31 -9.99 1.01
CA VAL A 135 9.92 -10.62 2.29
C VAL A 135 8.77 -11.62 2.12
N PRO A 136 7.70 -11.36 1.31
CA PRO A 136 6.66 -12.35 1.07
C PRO A 136 7.18 -13.67 0.48
N LYS A 137 8.15 -13.62 -0.45
CA LYS A 137 8.75 -14.82 -1.05
C LYS A 137 9.57 -15.60 -0.02
N LEU A 138 10.43 -14.90 0.73
CA LEU A 138 11.24 -15.49 1.79
C LEU A 138 10.38 -16.10 2.90
N ARG A 139 9.20 -15.55 3.17
CA ARG A 139 8.28 -16.10 4.16
C ARG A 139 7.67 -17.44 3.74
N VAL A 140 7.49 -17.66 2.43
CA VAL A 140 7.06 -18.95 1.88
C VAL A 140 8.19 -19.98 2.01
N GLU A 141 9.43 -19.59 1.74
CA GLU A 141 10.61 -20.48 1.79
C GLU A 141 11.06 -20.82 3.22
N ILE A 142 11.16 -19.82 4.11
CA ILE A 142 11.68 -19.96 5.48
C ILE A 142 10.57 -20.30 6.49
N GLY A 143 9.31 -20.00 6.14
CA GLY A 143 8.16 -20.28 6.99
C GLY A 143 8.02 -19.35 8.21
N LYS A 144 7.33 -19.84 9.25
CA LYS A 144 6.89 -19.05 10.43
C LYS A 144 8.03 -18.42 11.25
N GLN A 145 9.27 -18.89 11.06
CA GLN A 145 10.47 -18.35 11.70
C GLN A 145 10.76 -16.89 11.28
N LEU A 146 10.37 -16.51 10.05
CA LEU A 146 10.53 -15.16 9.50
C LEU A 146 9.43 -14.21 10.01
N THR A 147 9.57 -13.82 11.27
CA THR A 147 8.68 -12.85 11.92
C THR A 147 9.17 -11.42 11.72
N PHE A 148 8.24 -10.47 11.69
CA PHE A 148 8.57 -9.03 11.60
C PHE A 148 9.47 -8.59 12.76
N SER A 149 9.19 -9.07 13.97
CA SER A 149 10.00 -8.77 15.16
C SER A 149 11.47 -9.15 14.98
N ARG A 150 11.75 -10.34 14.42
CA ARG A 150 13.13 -10.76 14.17
C ARG A 150 13.78 -9.89 13.09
N LEU A 151 13.07 -9.62 12.00
CA LEU A 151 13.58 -8.74 10.94
C LEU A 151 13.95 -7.35 11.47
N GLU A 152 13.11 -6.77 12.33
CA GLU A 152 13.39 -5.47 12.96
C GLU A 152 14.60 -5.53 13.91
N THR A 153 14.74 -6.60 14.69
CA THR A 153 15.93 -6.81 15.54
C THR A 153 17.21 -6.95 14.71
N LEU A 154 17.14 -7.66 13.58
CA LEU A 154 18.29 -7.85 12.69
C LEU A 154 18.66 -6.56 11.94
N GLU A 155 17.68 -5.73 11.57
CA GLU A 155 17.89 -4.41 10.98
C GLU A 155 18.53 -3.46 12.00
N LYS A 156 18.03 -3.41 13.24
CA LYS A 156 18.65 -2.66 14.35
C LYS A 156 20.05 -3.15 14.68
N GLY A 157 20.28 -4.46 14.59
CA GLY A 157 21.60 -5.08 14.71
C GLY A 157 22.52 -4.86 13.50
N ASN A 158 22.08 -4.11 12.49
CA ASN A 158 22.84 -3.79 11.27
C ASN A 158 23.27 -5.04 10.45
N LEU A 159 22.56 -6.16 10.62
CA LEU A 159 22.84 -7.44 9.95
C LEU A 159 22.17 -7.53 8.58
N ILE A 160 21.00 -6.92 8.47
CA ILE A 160 20.20 -6.84 7.24
C ILE A 160 19.78 -5.40 7.00
N GLU A 161 19.48 -5.10 5.75
CA GLU A 161 18.88 -3.85 5.31
C GLU A 161 17.47 -4.13 4.80
N ILE A 162 16.45 -3.37 5.25
CA ILE A 162 15.06 -3.57 4.82
C ILE A 162 14.58 -2.34 4.07
N LYS A 163 14.31 -2.50 2.78
CA LYS A 163 13.66 -1.50 1.96
C LYS A 163 12.16 -1.74 1.99
N ARG A 164 11.40 -0.78 2.52
CA ARG A 164 9.94 -0.81 2.56
C ARG A 164 9.42 0.05 1.40
N TYR A 165 8.48 -0.47 0.63
CA TYR A 165 7.81 0.27 -0.43
C TYR A 165 6.32 -0.03 -0.43
N TYR A 166 5.57 0.90 -1.00
CA TYR A 166 4.13 0.95 -0.96
C TYR A 166 3.60 0.68 -2.35
N ASP A 167 2.95 -0.47 -2.56
CA ASP A 167 2.38 -0.82 -3.86
C ASP A 167 0.85 -0.72 -3.80
N SER A 168 0.26 -0.01 -4.76
CA SER A 168 -1.18 -0.01 -4.97
C SER A 168 -1.57 -1.29 -5.70
N LYS A 169 -2.38 -2.14 -5.07
CA LYS A 169 -2.84 -3.41 -5.67
C LYS A 169 -3.58 -3.21 -7.00
N VAL A 170 -4.12 -2.01 -7.23
CA VAL A 170 -4.75 -1.61 -8.48
C VAL A 170 -3.67 -1.22 -9.48
N LYS A 171 -3.27 -2.18 -10.30
CA LYS A 171 -2.57 -1.87 -11.56
C LYS A 171 -3.55 -1.17 -12.49
N VAL A 172 -3.09 -0.11 -13.18
CA VAL A 172 -3.88 0.55 -14.22
C VAL A 172 -4.33 -0.51 -15.22
N LYS A 173 -5.65 -0.66 -15.39
CA LYS A 173 -6.21 -1.61 -16.34
C LYS A 173 -5.83 -1.13 -17.74
N LYS A 174 -5.09 -1.95 -18.48
CA LYS A 174 -4.81 -1.73 -19.89
C LYS A 174 -5.96 -2.33 -20.69
N ALA A 175 -6.58 -1.53 -21.56
CA ALA A 175 -7.47 -2.04 -22.58
C ALA A 175 -6.67 -2.17 -23.88
N ASN A 176 -6.78 -3.31 -24.55
CA ASN A 176 -6.28 -3.44 -25.92
C ASN A 176 -7.29 -2.72 -26.82
N TYR A 177 -6.84 -1.69 -27.53
CA TYR A 177 -7.64 -1.01 -28.54
C TYR A 177 -7.04 -1.31 -29.92
N ILE A 178 -7.90 -1.30 -30.94
CA ILE A 178 -7.51 -1.26 -32.34
C ILE A 178 -7.98 0.10 -32.85
N PHE A 179 -7.09 0.86 -33.46
CA PHE A 179 -7.50 2.06 -34.18
C PHE A 179 -7.90 1.66 -35.60
N PHE A 180 -9.08 2.09 -36.03
CA PHE A 180 -9.38 2.10 -37.46
C PHE A 180 -8.51 3.19 -38.08
N GLN A 181 -7.52 2.77 -38.86
CA GLN A 181 -6.78 3.69 -39.69
C GLN A 181 -7.65 4.00 -40.92
N GLU A 182 -7.91 5.28 -41.18
CA GLU A 182 -8.49 5.68 -42.46
C GLU A 182 -7.52 5.24 -43.56
N ILE A 183 -7.98 4.33 -44.41
CA ILE A 183 -7.23 3.87 -45.56
C ILE A 183 -7.31 5.00 -46.59
N VAL A 184 -6.21 5.74 -46.76
CA VAL A 184 -6.12 6.84 -47.75
C VAL A 184 -6.17 6.30 -49.19
N GLU A 185 -5.61 5.12 -49.42
CA GLU A 185 -5.69 4.39 -50.70
C GLU A 185 -5.91 2.90 -50.46
N VAL A 186 -6.90 2.34 -51.14
CA VAL A 186 -7.19 0.90 -51.07
C VAL A 186 -5.97 0.13 -51.58
N PRO A 187 -5.35 -0.75 -50.77
CA PRO A 187 -4.22 -1.54 -51.23
C PRO A 187 -4.62 -2.42 -52.42
N LYS A 188 -3.67 -2.84 -53.25
CA LYS A 188 -3.95 -3.65 -54.44
C LYS A 188 -4.61 -4.98 -54.04
N LEU A 189 -5.93 -5.05 -54.18
CA LEU A 189 -6.74 -6.22 -53.84
C LEU A 189 -6.66 -7.27 -54.96
N SER A 190 -6.69 -8.55 -54.58
CA SER A 190 -6.94 -9.63 -55.55
C SER A 190 -8.38 -9.57 -56.05
N ASN A 191 -8.68 -10.19 -57.20
CA ASN A 191 -10.04 -10.15 -57.81
C ASN A 191 -11.16 -10.52 -56.81
N LYS A 192 -10.95 -11.56 -56.00
CA LYS A 192 -11.94 -11.99 -54.98
C LYS A 192 -12.07 -10.99 -53.83
N GLN A 193 -11.00 -10.30 -53.46
CA GLN A 193 -11.02 -9.29 -52.39
C GLN A 193 -11.67 -7.99 -52.87
N SER A 194 -11.46 -7.61 -54.14
CA SER A 194 -12.12 -6.45 -54.75
C SER A 194 -13.63 -6.65 -54.81
N GLU A 195 -14.09 -7.83 -55.26
CA GLU A 195 -15.52 -8.17 -55.34
C GLU A 195 -16.20 -8.10 -53.95
N ALA A 196 -15.56 -8.65 -52.93
CA ALA A 196 -16.05 -8.57 -51.54
C ALA A 196 -16.03 -7.13 -51.00
N PHE A 197 -15.02 -6.33 -51.34
CA PHE A 197 -14.90 -4.94 -50.90
C PHE A 197 -16.03 -4.06 -51.48
N TYR A 198 -16.35 -4.19 -52.77
CA TYR A 198 -17.44 -3.44 -53.39
C TYR A 198 -18.81 -3.85 -52.83
N HIS A 199 -19.03 -5.14 -52.59
CA HIS A 199 -20.27 -5.61 -51.94
C HIS A 199 -20.45 -5.03 -50.52
N LEU A 200 -19.36 -4.79 -49.78
CA LEU A 200 -19.42 -4.18 -48.45
C LEU A 200 -19.65 -2.67 -48.47
N LEU A 201 -19.39 -1.98 -49.59
CA LEU A 201 -19.63 -0.54 -49.76
C LEU A 201 -21.06 -0.20 -50.20
N GLU A 202 -21.76 -1.14 -50.82
CA GLU A 202 -23.17 -0.98 -51.27
C GLU A 202 -24.21 -1.30 -50.17
N MET A 203 -23.76 -1.75 -48.99
CA MET A 203 -24.58 -2.01 -47.80
C MET A 203 -24.64 -0.80 -46.87
#